data_AF-A0A8S0TA41-F1
#
_entry.id   AF-A0A8S0TA41-F1
#
_cell.length_a   1.000
_cell.length_b   1.000
_cell.length_c   1.000
_cell.angle_alpha   90.00
_cell.angle_beta   90.00
_cell.angle_gamma   90.00
#
_symmetry.space_group_name_H-M   'P 1'
#
loop_
_entity.id
_entity.type
_entity.pdbx_description
1 polymer ?
#
loop_
_entity_poly.entity_id
_entity_poly.type
_entity_poly.pdbx_seq_one_letter_code
_entity_poly.pdbx_strand_id
1 'polypeptide(L)'
;METQLVLPKYSKTVVLKFVFGQSDGGVRFIGQRVVVGGWVKSSRAVSKDPVTAAPDAGVHKDVTCVEILQSRFPFFRSILKVLGGAGQQIRDKLDTDLPMPPQLTGAILQVSDGSCVANLQVVVDSSLAPPGRIMPIGTCILAEGILQQPSTQGKQIIELKAEKILHIGTVDQDRYPLSKRRLPMANLRDSAHFRQRTTTVASVMRIRSALTQATHTFFQENGFLFVQVPIITSTDCEGASENFQVTTLSGKGKIENQSTADDAGGVELEVMKVSIEEKTKQVEELKRTDSNKEALAAAIQDLKKTTELVSQLEAKEKAKSGKPTSSGNKDKVSEDFFSCQTFLTVSGCLHLESYACALGKVYSFGPRFRANKIESRKSLSEAWMVELQMAFSEIEDAVDCADDFLKFICKWILENSTEDLKFLSKRIDNTIVDRLQLIATGVVEYISYTEAIEFLNEVTEKQFETKVEWGVSLSEEHESYLADEIYKKPVIMYNHPKEIKPFYTRLNDDEKTVAAFDVIVPKVGTLIRGSQNEERFNVLSTRITEMGLAKEQYEWYLDLRRHGTAKCSGFTFLFDSLVLYATGLDDVRDAVPFPRSFGKANN
;
A
#
# COMPACT_ATOMS: atom_id res chain seq x y z
N MET A 1 11.98 -36.25 19.88
CA MET A 1 12.96 -35.51 20.70
C MET A 1 13.95 -34.85 19.76
N GLU A 2 13.65 -33.65 19.28
CA GLU A 2 14.69 -32.71 18.86
C GLU A 2 14.66 -31.58 19.87
N THR A 3 15.40 -31.77 20.96
CA THR A 3 15.50 -30.79 22.05
C THR A 3 16.49 -29.68 21.72
N GLN A 4 17.31 -29.83 20.69
CA GLN A 4 18.35 -28.86 20.35
C GLN A 4 17.85 -27.82 19.33
N LEU A 5 18.17 -26.57 19.59
CA LEU A 5 17.84 -25.49 18.66
C LEU A 5 18.68 -25.61 17.38
N VAL A 6 18.01 -25.86 16.24
CA VAL A 6 18.68 -26.03 14.95
C VAL A 6 19.05 -24.66 14.37
N LEU A 7 20.31 -24.49 14.01
CA LEU A 7 20.78 -23.30 13.33
C LEU A 7 20.29 -23.28 11.87
N PRO A 8 19.84 -22.13 11.35
CA PRO A 8 19.52 -22.01 9.94
C PRO A 8 20.74 -22.34 9.08
N LYS A 9 20.52 -23.03 7.95
CA LYS A 9 21.58 -23.42 6.99
C LYS A 9 22.53 -22.27 6.61
N TYR A 10 22.02 -21.04 6.56
CA TYR A 10 22.74 -19.85 6.12
C TYR A 10 23.09 -18.88 7.26
N SER A 11 23.01 -19.31 8.52
CA SER A 11 23.33 -18.45 9.67
C SER A 11 24.12 -19.19 10.75
N LYS A 12 25.08 -18.49 11.35
CA LYS A 12 25.76 -18.91 12.58
C LYS A 12 25.04 -18.44 13.84
N THR A 13 23.99 -17.63 13.67
CA THR A 13 23.15 -17.14 14.77
C THR A 13 21.80 -17.83 14.74
N VAL A 14 21.23 -17.92 15.92
CA VAL A 14 19.83 -18.26 16.10
C VAL A 14 18.95 -17.16 15.50
N VAL A 15 17.85 -17.58 14.88
CA VAL A 15 16.76 -16.70 14.46
C VAL A 15 15.69 -16.72 15.54
N LEU A 16 15.32 -15.55 16.06
CA LEU A 16 14.43 -15.42 17.22
C LEU A 16 13.04 -16.01 16.96
N LYS A 17 12.55 -15.98 15.71
CA LYS A 17 11.30 -16.64 15.32
C LYS A 17 11.30 -18.14 15.64
N PHE A 18 12.44 -18.83 15.55
CA PHE A 18 12.52 -20.27 15.87
C PHE A 18 12.49 -20.55 17.37
N VAL A 19 12.88 -19.56 18.19
CA VAL A 19 12.78 -19.62 19.65
C VAL A 19 11.35 -19.30 20.10
N PHE A 20 10.85 -18.13 19.71
CA PHE A 20 9.55 -17.62 20.19
C PHE A 20 8.35 -18.15 19.41
N GLY A 21 8.54 -18.74 18.23
CA GLY A 21 7.47 -19.36 17.45
C GLY A 21 7.01 -20.71 18.00
N GLN A 22 7.67 -21.23 19.04
CA GLN A 22 7.23 -22.43 19.74
C GLN A 22 6.04 -22.12 20.66
N SER A 23 5.15 -23.09 20.84
CA SER A 23 3.97 -22.96 21.71
C SER A 23 4.30 -22.68 23.19
N ASP A 24 5.52 -23.01 23.63
CA ASP A 24 6.03 -22.77 24.98
C ASP A 24 6.84 -21.47 25.11
N GLY A 25 6.89 -20.63 24.07
CA GLY A 25 7.65 -19.38 24.08
C GLY A 25 9.17 -19.57 24.19
N GLY A 26 9.69 -20.77 23.89
CA GLY A 26 11.11 -21.08 23.90
C GLY A 26 11.64 -21.65 25.21
N VAL A 27 10.76 -21.97 26.18
CA VAL A 27 11.14 -22.53 27.49
C VAL A 27 11.96 -23.82 27.37
N ARG A 28 11.64 -24.67 26.38
CA ARG A 28 12.41 -25.90 26.12
C ARG A 28 13.90 -25.68 25.81
N PHE A 29 14.30 -24.46 25.43
CA PHE A 29 15.68 -24.14 25.06
C PHE A 29 16.50 -23.58 26.24
N ILE A 30 15.92 -23.47 27.43
CA ILE A 30 16.65 -23.08 28.65
C ILE A 30 17.82 -24.05 28.90
N GLY A 31 18.97 -23.49 29.29
CA GLY A 31 20.23 -24.19 29.49
C GLY A 31 21.07 -24.31 28.21
N GLN A 32 20.52 -24.00 27.03
CA GLN A 32 21.29 -24.06 25.79
C GLN A 32 22.15 -22.82 25.59
N ARG A 33 23.36 -23.05 25.10
CA ARG A 33 24.26 -22.01 24.63
C ARG A 33 23.89 -21.62 23.20
N VAL A 34 23.68 -20.33 22.99
CA VAL A 34 23.26 -19.78 21.69
C VAL A 34 24.03 -18.50 21.35
N VAL A 35 24.08 -18.20 20.06
CA VAL A 35 24.56 -16.91 19.54
C VAL A 35 23.38 -16.19 18.91
N VAL A 36 23.11 -14.96 19.36
CA VAL A 36 22.01 -14.12 18.87
C VAL A 36 22.58 -12.80 18.35
N GLY A 37 22.20 -12.43 17.12
CA GLY A 37 22.49 -11.14 16.53
C GLY A 37 21.24 -10.29 16.42
N GLY A 38 21.37 -8.97 16.56
CA GLY A 38 20.23 -8.06 16.39
C GLY A 38 20.55 -6.63 16.79
N TRP A 39 19.53 -5.78 16.77
CA TRP A 39 19.63 -4.40 17.24
C TRP A 39 18.84 -4.17 18.52
N VAL A 40 19.35 -3.26 19.34
CA VAL A 40 18.71 -2.88 20.61
C VAL A 40 17.45 -2.07 20.34
N LYS A 41 16.30 -2.54 20.83
CA LYS A 41 14.99 -1.89 20.75
C LYS A 41 14.70 -0.99 21.94
N SER A 42 15.17 -1.42 23.11
CA SER A 42 15.12 -0.68 24.36
C SER A 42 16.14 -1.25 25.33
N SER A 43 16.57 -0.46 26.29
CA SER A 43 17.57 -0.88 27.28
C SER A 43 17.27 -0.26 28.64
N ARG A 44 17.72 -0.92 29.71
CA ARG A 44 17.75 -0.38 31.07
C ARG A 44 19.09 -0.70 31.72
N ALA A 45 19.63 0.24 32.47
CA ALA A 45 20.84 0.02 33.25
C ALA A 45 20.50 -0.73 34.55
N VAL A 46 21.44 -1.52 35.06
CA VAL A 46 21.30 -2.24 36.33
C VAL A 46 22.29 -1.66 37.33
N SER A 47 21.80 -1.05 38.40
CA SER A 47 22.59 -0.64 39.57
C SER A 47 22.33 -1.58 40.73
N LYS A 48 23.36 -1.90 41.52
CA LYS A 48 23.15 -2.36 42.89
C LYS A 48 22.87 -1.12 43.75
N ASP A 49 21.86 -1.18 44.60
CA ASP A 49 21.71 -0.18 45.67
C ASP A 49 22.99 -0.16 46.52
N PRO A 50 23.46 1.02 46.97
CA PRO A 50 24.60 1.06 47.87
C PRO A 50 24.25 0.25 49.12
N VAL A 51 25.11 -0.69 49.47
CA VAL A 51 25.01 -1.47 50.71
C VAL A 51 24.96 -0.48 51.87
N THR A 52 23.81 -0.35 52.53
CA THR A 52 23.70 0.40 53.78
C THR A 52 24.60 -0.29 54.79
N ALA A 53 25.69 0.40 55.16
CA ALA A 53 26.46 0.03 56.34
C ALA A 53 25.53 -0.02 57.56
N ALA A 54 25.73 -1.00 58.42
CA ALA A 54 24.92 -1.23 59.62
C ALA A 54 24.74 0.07 60.44
N PRO A 55 23.57 0.30 61.05
CA PRO A 55 23.35 1.52 61.80
C PRO A 55 24.17 1.49 63.09
N ASP A 56 25.19 2.34 63.17
CA ASP A 56 25.82 2.70 64.44
C ASP A 56 24.81 3.50 65.30
N ALA A 57 24.83 3.18 66.59
CA ALA A 57 23.87 3.63 67.57
C ALA A 57 23.96 5.15 67.82
N GLY A 58 22.81 5.82 67.63
CA GLY A 58 22.34 6.97 68.41
C GLY A 58 23.07 8.31 68.24
N VAL A 59 22.33 9.34 67.83
CA VAL A 59 22.15 10.61 68.59
C VAL A 59 21.02 11.39 67.91
N HIS A 60 19.97 11.70 68.67
CA HIS A 60 18.90 12.62 68.31
C HIS A 60 19.44 14.05 68.11
N LYS A 61 18.99 14.75 67.05
CA LYS A 61 19.02 16.21 66.98
C LYS A 61 17.71 16.75 66.41
N ASP A 62 17.15 17.70 67.14
CA ASP A 62 15.88 18.38 66.90
C ASP A 62 15.89 19.21 65.60
N VAL A 63 14.77 19.14 64.89
CA VAL A 63 14.50 19.95 63.68
C VAL A 63 13.61 21.11 64.07
N THR A 64 14.09 22.35 63.90
CA THR A 64 13.30 23.57 64.12
C THR A 64 12.49 23.96 62.87
N CYS A 65 11.26 24.44 63.07
CA CYS A 65 10.20 24.74 62.10
C CYS A 65 10.52 25.72 60.93
N VAL A 66 11.77 26.13 60.72
CA VAL A 66 12.15 27.08 59.65
C VAL A 66 12.55 26.37 58.34
N GLU A 67 12.88 25.07 58.37
CA GLU A 67 13.30 24.32 57.17
C GLU A 67 12.13 23.78 56.33
N ILE A 68 10.89 23.80 56.85
CA ILE A 68 9.71 23.33 56.10
C ILE A 68 9.19 24.39 55.11
N LEU A 69 9.41 25.69 55.38
CA LEU A 69 8.87 26.79 54.57
C LEU A 69 9.68 27.09 53.28
N GLN A 70 10.91 26.60 53.15
CA GLN A 70 11.73 26.78 51.95
C GLN A 70 11.53 25.69 50.88
N SER A 71 10.73 24.65 51.18
CA SER A 71 10.47 23.52 50.29
C SER A 71 9.31 23.73 49.30
N ARG A 72 8.53 24.82 49.38
CA ARG A 72 7.26 24.95 48.64
C ARG A 72 7.12 26.09 47.62
N PHE A 73 8.09 26.98 47.42
CA PHE A 73 7.97 28.04 46.40
C PHE A 73 9.30 28.35 45.67
N PRO A 74 9.47 28.01 44.38
CA PRO A 74 10.74 28.14 43.65
C PRO A 74 11.11 29.57 43.20
N PHE A 75 10.26 30.57 43.43
CA PHE A 75 10.35 31.88 42.76
C PHE A 75 11.33 32.88 43.44
N PHE A 76 11.73 32.65 44.69
CA PHE A 76 12.61 33.58 45.41
C PHE A 76 14.12 33.40 45.15
N ARG A 77 14.52 32.44 44.30
CA ARG A 77 15.94 32.18 44.03
C ARG A 77 16.59 33.14 43.03
N SER A 78 15.79 33.92 42.28
CA SER A 78 16.28 34.73 41.15
C SER A 78 16.56 36.20 41.44
N ILE A 79 16.32 36.70 42.66
CA ILE A 79 16.49 38.14 42.97
C ILE A 79 17.78 38.46 43.76
N LEU A 80 18.52 37.45 44.26
CA LEU A 80 19.73 37.69 45.07
C LEU A 80 21.07 37.40 44.35
N LYS A 81 21.06 37.16 43.03
CA LYS A 81 22.29 36.89 42.24
C LYS A 81 22.72 38.04 41.31
N VAL A 82 22.06 39.20 41.36
CA VAL A 82 22.31 40.33 40.43
C VAL A 82 23.03 41.52 41.08
N LEU A 83 23.32 41.52 42.38
CA LEU A 83 24.00 42.65 43.03
C LEU A 83 25.10 42.17 43.99
N GLY A 84 26.36 42.46 43.66
CA GLY A 84 27.49 42.41 44.60
C GLY A 84 28.76 41.81 44.04
N GLY A 85 29.64 42.65 43.48
CA GLY A 85 30.96 42.27 42.99
C GLY A 85 32.07 42.31 44.05
N ALA A 86 33.21 41.75 43.63
CA ALA A 86 34.59 41.88 44.12
C ALA A 86 34.93 41.39 45.55
N GLY A 87 35.86 40.41 45.61
CA GLY A 87 36.57 40.05 46.84
C GLY A 87 37.25 38.69 46.75
N GLN A 88 38.54 38.68 46.43
CA GLN A 88 39.40 37.50 46.37
C GLN A 88 39.87 37.14 47.78
N GLN A 89 39.47 35.99 48.32
CA GLN A 89 40.16 35.34 49.44
C GLN A 89 40.16 33.82 49.25
N ILE A 90 41.38 33.29 49.28
CA ILE A 90 41.74 31.89 49.36
C ILE A 90 41.10 31.29 50.63
N ARG A 91 40.32 30.23 50.46
CA ARG A 91 39.91 29.37 51.57
C ARG A 91 39.78 27.95 51.05
N ASP A 92 40.77 27.13 51.41
CA ASP A 92 40.71 25.67 51.30
C ASP A 92 39.36 25.18 51.82
N LYS A 93 38.60 24.51 50.96
CA LYS A 93 37.36 23.84 51.33
C LYS A 93 37.39 22.42 50.82
N LEU A 94 37.50 21.53 51.81
CA LEU A 94 37.17 20.11 51.82
C LEU A 94 36.35 19.65 50.61
N ASP A 95 36.88 18.63 49.94
CA ASP A 95 36.12 17.69 49.13
C ASP A 95 34.84 17.33 49.87
N THR A 96 33.73 17.89 49.39
CA THR A 96 32.42 17.43 49.78
C THR A 96 32.18 16.22 48.89
N ASP A 97 32.21 15.02 49.47
CA ASP A 97 31.85 13.77 48.81
C ASP A 97 30.48 13.94 48.13
N LEU A 98 30.50 14.33 46.86
CA LEU A 98 29.36 14.15 45.97
C LEU A 98 29.16 12.64 45.93
N PRO A 99 27.97 12.11 46.27
CA PRO A 99 27.72 10.69 46.15
C PRO A 99 28.06 10.28 44.72
N MET A 100 29.07 9.41 44.58
CA MET A 100 29.46 8.87 43.28
C MET A 100 28.18 8.35 42.62
N PRO A 101 27.93 8.69 41.33
CA PRO A 101 26.78 8.15 40.63
C PRO A 101 26.79 6.62 40.76
N PRO A 102 25.63 5.98 41.00
CA PRO A 102 25.57 4.55 41.28
C PRO A 102 26.32 3.78 40.19
N GLN A 103 27.32 3.00 40.60
CA GLN A 103 28.12 2.23 39.65
C GLN A 103 27.21 1.26 38.91
N LEU A 104 27.12 1.42 37.59
CA LEU A 104 26.32 0.55 36.75
C LEU A 104 26.97 -0.83 36.70
N THR A 105 26.29 -1.81 37.28
CA THR A 105 26.74 -3.22 37.36
C THR A 105 26.42 -4.02 36.10
N GLY A 106 25.55 -3.52 35.22
CA GLY A 106 25.24 -4.17 33.95
C GLY A 106 24.17 -3.44 33.15
N ALA A 107 23.75 -4.06 32.05
CA ALA A 107 22.69 -3.59 31.16
C ALA A 107 21.74 -4.73 30.81
N ILE A 108 20.44 -4.42 30.72
CA ILE A 108 19.42 -5.31 30.20
C ILE A 108 18.93 -4.74 28.88
N LEU A 109 19.10 -5.49 27.81
CA LEU A 109 18.79 -5.09 26.44
C LEU A 109 17.59 -5.90 25.94
N GLN A 110 16.68 -5.24 25.24
CA GLN A 110 15.67 -5.92 24.41
C GLN A 110 16.18 -5.93 22.98
N VAL A 111 16.51 -7.10 22.47
CA VAL A 111 17.15 -7.28 21.17
C VAL A 111 16.15 -7.86 20.18
N SER A 112 16.11 -7.28 18.99
CA SER A 112 15.31 -7.78 17.87
C SER A 112 16.23 -8.10 16.69
N ASP A 113 15.95 -9.20 16.01
CA ASP A 113 16.53 -9.55 14.71
C ASP A 113 15.56 -9.30 13.54
N GLY A 114 14.34 -8.81 13.84
CA GLY A 114 13.27 -8.57 12.87
C GLY A 114 12.49 -9.81 12.43
N SER A 115 12.85 -11.02 12.87
CA SER A 115 12.22 -12.26 12.42
C SER A 115 10.82 -12.50 13.01
N CYS A 116 10.51 -11.90 14.17
CA CYS A 116 9.21 -11.96 14.84
C CYS A 116 8.91 -10.67 15.62
N VAL A 117 7.71 -10.59 16.22
CA VAL A 117 7.31 -9.46 17.09
C VAL A 117 8.08 -9.46 18.42
N ALA A 118 8.32 -10.65 18.97
CA ALA A 118 8.99 -10.82 20.25
C ALA A 118 10.45 -10.33 20.20
N ASN A 119 10.91 -9.77 21.32
CA ASN A 119 12.30 -9.38 21.51
C ASN A 119 12.93 -10.30 22.56
N LEU A 120 14.19 -10.66 22.36
CA LEU A 120 14.96 -11.39 23.35
C LEU A 120 15.54 -10.44 24.39
N GLN A 121 15.29 -10.73 25.66
CA GLN A 121 15.99 -10.05 26.74
C GLN A 121 17.43 -10.59 26.82
N VAL A 122 18.42 -9.69 26.73
CA VAL A 122 19.84 -10.01 26.87
C VAL A 122 20.39 -9.27 28.07
N VAL A 123 20.92 -10.01 29.04
CA VAL A 123 21.55 -9.47 30.25
C VAL A 123 23.05 -9.45 30.05
N VAL A 124 23.65 -8.26 30.18
CA VAL A 124 25.07 -8.02 29.94
C VAL A 124 25.69 -7.44 31.20
N ASP A 125 26.70 -8.12 31.74
CA ASP A 125 27.50 -7.63 32.87
C ASP A 125 28.43 -6.49 32.40
N SER A 126 28.68 -5.51 33.27
CA SER A 126 29.55 -4.37 32.92
C SER A 126 31.00 -4.77 32.65
N SER A 127 31.45 -5.94 33.14
CA SER A 127 32.75 -6.53 32.80
C SER A 127 32.87 -6.97 31.33
N LEU A 128 31.75 -7.29 30.67
CA LEU A 128 31.75 -7.68 29.25
C LEU A 128 31.75 -6.47 28.33
N ALA A 129 30.97 -5.45 28.65
CA ALA A 129 30.91 -4.21 27.89
C ALA A 129 30.35 -3.05 28.73
N PRO A 130 30.93 -1.83 28.61
CA PRO A 130 30.38 -0.64 29.25
C PRO A 130 28.95 -0.36 28.78
N PRO A 131 27.97 -0.18 29.69
CA PRO A 131 26.56 0.04 29.33
C PRO A 131 26.35 1.18 28.32
N GLY A 132 27.08 2.30 28.45
CA GLY A 132 26.98 3.44 27.54
C GLY A 132 27.28 3.11 26.07
N ARG A 133 28.04 2.03 25.79
CA ARG A 133 28.40 1.62 24.43
C ARG A 133 27.33 0.73 23.78
N ILE A 134 26.57 -0.03 24.57
CA ILE A 134 25.65 -1.07 24.07
C ILE A 134 24.17 -0.71 24.26
N MET A 135 23.84 0.17 25.21
CA MET A 135 22.47 0.58 25.49
C MET A 135 21.79 1.45 24.43
N PRO A 136 22.47 2.24 23.57
CA PRO A 136 21.78 3.07 22.58
C PRO A 136 20.81 2.27 21.70
N ILE A 137 19.61 2.83 21.49
CA ILE A 137 18.60 2.22 20.61
C ILE A 137 19.16 2.17 19.19
N GLY A 138 19.01 1.01 18.54
CA GLY A 138 19.51 0.73 17.20
C GLY A 138 20.91 0.13 17.16
N THR A 139 21.66 0.12 18.28
CA THR A 139 22.99 -0.51 18.35
C THR A 139 22.92 -1.97 17.95
N CYS A 140 23.77 -2.37 17.00
CA CYS A 140 23.85 -3.75 16.53
C CYS A 140 24.85 -4.53 17.37
N ILE A 141 24.39 -5.65 17.93
CA ILE A 141 25.21 -6.53 18.77
C ILE A 141 25.13 -7.99 18.29
N LEU A 142 26.14 -8.76 18.66
CA LEU A 142 26.16 -10.21 18.63
C LEU A 142 26.49 -10.71 20.03
N ALA A 143 25.58 -11.46 20.63
CA ALA A 143 25.74 -11.98 21.99
C ALA A 143 25.79 -13.51 21.96
N GLU A 144 26.85 -14.08 22.54
CA GLU A 144 26.93 -15.51 22.86
C GLU A 144 26.64 -15.68 24.36
N GLY A 145 25.77 -16.63 24.71
CA GLY A 145 25.41 -16.84 26.11
C GLY A 145 24.51 -18.05 26.31
N ILE A 146 23.98 -18.20 27.53
CA ILE A 146 23.08 -19.29 27.92
C ILE A 146 21.66 -18.75 28.10
N LEU A 147 20.68 -19.44 27.51
CA LEU A 147 19.26 -19.14 27.74
C LEU A 147 18.86 -19.61 29.15
N GLN A 148 18.18 -18.74 29.91
CA GLN A 148 17.76 -19.02 31.28
C GLN A 148 16.37 -18.47 31.60
N GLN A 149 15.82 -18.89 32.73
CA GLN A 149 14.63 -18.24 33.29
C GLN A 149 14.97 -16.78 33.68
N PRO A 150 14.05 -15.83 33.45
CA PRO A 150 14.29 -14.44 33.78
C PRO A 150 14.60 -14.23 35.26
N SER A 151 15.68 -13.49 35.54
CA SER A 151 16.12 -13.14 36.90
C SER A 151 15.20 -12.13 37.60
N THR A 152 14.35 -11.41 36.86
CA THR A 152 13.38 -10.43 37.40
C THR A 152 11.95 -10.82 37.04
N GLN A 153 11.01 -10.68 37.98
CA GLN A 153 9.57 -10.83 37.68
C GLN A 153 9.16 -9.84 36.58
N GLY A 154 8.58 -10.35 35.49
CA GLY A 154 8.22 -9.55 34.32
C GLY A 154 7.45 -10.36 33.28
N LYS A 155 7.14 -9.72 32.14
CA LYS A 155 6.40 -10.36 31.02
C LYS A 155 7.25 -11.30 30.17
N GLN A 156 8.57 -11.29 30.36
CA GLN A 156 9.48 -12.12 29.57
C GLN A 156 9.44 -13.57 30.08
N ILE A 157 9.55 -14.53 29.16
CA ILE A 157 9.47 -15.96 29.47
C ILE A 157 10.88 -16.57 29.57
N ILE A 158 11.83 -16.04 28.80
CA ILE A 158 13.24 -16.44 28.76
C ILE A 158 14.15 -15.22 28.63
N GLU A 159 15.40 -15.34 29.06
CA GLU A 159 16.45 -14.35 28.82
C GLU A 159 17.77 -15.02 28.42
N LEU A 160 18.63 -14.28 27.73
CA LEU A 160 20.01 -14.69 27.42
C LEU A 160 20.96 -14.02 28.40
N LYS A 161 21.62 -14.81 29.25
CA LYS A 161 22.76 -14.33 30.03
C LYS A 161 23.98 -14.32 29.14
N ALA A 162 24.44 -13.13 28.74
CA ALA A 162 25.58 -12.99 27.85
C ALA A 162 26.86 -13.41 28.56
N GLU A 163 27.70 -14.16 27.84
CA GLU A 163 29.06 -14.50 28.24
C GLU A 163 30.10 -13.87 27.32
N LYS A 164 29.73 -13.61 26.06
CA LYS A 164 30.51 -12.79 25.14
C LYS A 164 29.58 -11.84 24.40
N ILE A 165 30.07 -10.63 24.17
CA ILE A 165 29.36 -9.65 23.37
C ILE A 165 30.32 -9.01 22.37
N LEU A 166 29.90 -8.97 21.12
CA LEU A 166 30.56 -8.20 20.07
C LEU A 166 29.65 -7.04 19.69
N HIS A 167 30.19 -5.83 19.85
CA HIS A 167 29.56 -4.63 19.36
C HIS A 167 29.88 -4.44 17.87
N ILE A 168 28.88 -4.63 17.01
CA ILE A 168 29.05 -4.61 15.55
C ILE A 168 28.96 -3.19 15.00
N GLY A 169 27.92 -2.43 15.40
CA GLY A 169 27.65 -1.11 14.82
C GLY A 169 27.11 -0.13 15.85
N THR A 170 27.77 1.02 15.97
CA THR A 170 27.38 2.12 16.83
C THR A 170 26.19 2.90 16.25
N VAL A 171 25.48 3.62 17.12
CA VAL A 171 24.43 4.56 16.72
C VAL A 171 24.72 5.93 17.29
N ASP A 172 24.70 6.95 16.43
CA ASP A 172 24.59 8.34 16.83
C ASP A 172 23.14 8.62 17.25
N GLN A 173 22.89 8.69 18.56
CA GLN A 173 21.55 8.87 19.11
C GLN A 173 20.91 10.20 18.70
N ASP A 174 21.69 11.23 18.38
CA ASP A 174 21.12 12.53 18.02
C ASP A 174 20.66 12.58 16.57
N ARG A 175 21.26 11.76 15.71
CA ARG A 175 20.91 11.68 14.28
C ARG A 175 19.99 10.52 13.92
N TYR A 176 19.96 9.47 14.73
CA TYR A 176 19.18 8.28 14.42
C TYR A 176 17.67 8.53 14.62
N PRO A 177 16.82 8.47 13.58
CA PRO A 177 15.42 8.88 13.70
C PRO A 177 14.60 8.07 14.70
N LEU A 178 15.01 6.82 14.97
CA LEU A 178 14.30 5.92 15.89
C LEU A 178 14.83 5.96 17.33
N SER A 179 15.80 6.84 17.64
CA SER A 179 16.40 6.94 18.97
C SER A 179 15.49 7.60 20.01
N LYS A 180 14.64 8.55 19.59
CA LYS A 180 13.81 9.39 20.46
C LYS A 180 12.34 9.25 20.11
N ARG A 181 11.53 8.85 21.10
CA ARG A 181 10.06 8.78 21.06
C ARG A 181 9.47 7.88 19.98
N ARG A 182 8.17 7.60 20.12
CA ARG A 182 7.37 6.90 19.13
C ARG A 182 6.94 7.89 18.05
N LEU A 183 7.37 7.68 16.81
CA LEU A 183 6.98 8.50 15.67
C LEU A 183 5.64 8.06 15.07
N PRO A 184 4.78 8.99 14.62
CA PRO A 184 3.63 8.68 13.79
C PRO A 184 4.03 8.03 12.46
N MET A 185 3.14 7.23 11.85
CA MET A 185 3.42 6.52 10.60
C MET A 185 3.79 7.47 9.45
N ALA A 186 3.12 8.63 9.36
CA ALA A 186 3.42 9.63 8.34
C ALA A 186 4.87 10.14 8.41
N ASN A 187 5.38 10.46 9.62
CA ASN A 187 6.77 10.90 9.82
C ASN A 187 7.79 9.79 9.55
N LEU A 188 7.40 8.52 9.71
CA LEU A 188 8.28 7.40 9.40
C LEU A 188 8.52 7.25 7.89
N ARG A 189 7.67 7.82 7.03
CA ARG A 189 7.84 7.80 5.57
C ARG A 189 9.07 8.61 5.13
N ASP A 190 9.35 9.72 5.81
CA ASP A 190 10.56 10.54 5.60
C ASP A 190 11.86 9.83 6.03
N SER A 191 11.75 8.65 6.63
CA SER A 191 12.87 7.79 7.02
C SER A 191 12.59 6.35 6.59
N ALA A 192 12.14 6.17 5.34
CA ALA A 192 11.72 4.87 4.81
C ALA A 192 12.81 3.79 4.92
N HIS A 193 14.10 4.18 4.86
CA HIS A 193 15.24 3.29 4.98
C HIS A 193 15.52 2.82 6.42
N PHE A 194 14.88 3.40 7.43
CA PHE A 194 14.97 2.93 8.84
C PHE A 194 13.65 2.41 9.40
N ARG A 195 12.50 2.84 8.88
CA ARG A 195 11.18 2.54 9.47
C ARG A 195 10.88 1.04 9.61
N GLN A 196 11.46 0.19 8.76
CA GLN A 196 11.36 -1.28 8.84
C GLN A 196 11.93 -1.87 10.13
N ARG A 197 12.77 -1.12 10.87
CA ARG A 197 13.23 -1.53 12.21
C ARG A 197 12.19 -1.29 13.32
N THR A 198 11.09 -0.60 13.02
CA THR A 198 9.94 -0.49 13.93
C THR A 198 9.12 -1.77 13.91
N THR A 199 8.51 -2.13 15.04
CA THR A 199 7.75 -3.39 15.15
C THR A 199 6.52 -3.38 14.24
N THR A 200 5.85 -2.22 14.08
CA THR A 200 4.70 -2.08 13.18
C THR A 200 5.07 -2.36 11.73
N VAL A 201 6.05 -1.64 11.17
CA VAL A 201 6.43 -1.85 9.76
C VAL A 201 7.00 -3.25 9.55
N ALA A 202 7.80 -3.78 10.48
CA ALA A 202 8.29 -5.16 10.39
C ALA A 202 7.15 -6.19 10.35
N SER A 203 6.10 -6.00 11.16
CA SER A 203 4.92 -6.90 11.16
C SER A 203 4.16 -6.83 9.85
N VAL A 204 3.97 -5.62 9.30
CA VAL A 204 3.34 -5.41 7.97
C VAL A 204 4.15 -6.11 6.89
N MET A 205 5.49 -5.99 6.89
CA MET A 205 6.34 -6.65 5.89
C MET A 205 6.34 -8.18 6.02
N ARG A 206 6.24 -8.72 7.25
CA ARG A 206 6.08 -10.17 7.46
C ARG A 206 4.72 -10.67 6.95
N ILE A 207 3.64 -9.93 7.22
CA ILE A 207 2.30 -10.26 6.68
C ILE A 207 2.30 -10.17 5.15
N ARG A 208 2.90 -9.11 4.57
CA ARG A 208 3.07 -8.98 3.11
C ARG A 208 3.78 -10.19 2.53
N SER A 209 4.88 -10.63 3.14
CA SER A 209 5.63 -11.83 2.72
C SER A 209 4.77 -13.09 2.78
N ALA A 210 4.03 -13.29 3.87
CA ALA A 210 3.12 -14.42 4.02
C ALA A 210 1.97 -14.39 2.99
N LEU A 211 1.42 -13.21 2.68
CA LEU A 211 0.42 -13.04 1.62
C LEU A 211 1.00 -13.36 0.24
N THR A 212 2.23 -12.91 -0.07
CA THR A 212 2.91 -13.28 -1.32
C THR A 212 3.05 -14.80 -1.46
N GLN A 213 3.44 -15.48 -0.38
CA GLN A 213 3.54 -16.95 -0.37
C GLN A 213 2.16 -17.61 -0.54
N ALA A 214 1.13 -17.12 0.16
CA ALA A 214 -0.22 -17.63 0.06
C ALA A 214 -0.76 -17.51 -1.37
N THR A 215 -0.55 -16.35 -2.01
CA THR A 215 -0.94 -16.12 -3.40
C THR A 215 -0.34 -17.15 -4.34
N HIS A 216 0.97 -17.35 -4.28
CA HIS A 216 1.64 -18.35 -5.11
C HIS A 216 1.16 -19.77 -4.82
N THR A 217 0.96 -20.10 -3.54
CA THR A 217 0.49 -21.43 -3.11
C THR A 217 -0.89 -21.73 -3.69
N PHE A 218 -1.85 -20.80 -3.52
CA PHE A 218 -3.21 -20.96 -4.04
C PHE A 218 -3.21 -21.25 -5.54
N PHE A 219 -2.55 -20.43 -6.33
CA PHE A 219 -2.57 -20.57 -7.79
C PHE A 219 -1.87 -21.85 -8.24
N GLN A 220 -0.72 -22.19 -7.65
CA GLN A 220 0.00 -23.42 -8.02
C GLN A 220 -0.76 -24.69 -7.62
N GLU A 221 -1.38 -24.72 -6.45
CA GLU A 221 -2.20 -25.86 -6.01
C GLU A 221 -3.46 -26.05 -6.88
N ASN A 222 -3.97 -24.97 -7.47
CA ASN A 222 -5.13 -24.99 -8.39
C ASN A 222 -4.73 -25.10 -9.87
N GLY A 223 -3.48 -25.46 -10.17
CA GLY A 223 -3.02 -25.77 -11.53
C GLY A 223 -2.77 -24.57 -12.42
N PHE A 224 -2.64 -23.36 -11.87
CA PHE A 224 -2.25 -22.19 -12.64
C PHE A 224 -0.73 -22.14 -12.84
N LEU A 225 -0.30 -21.66 -14.01
CA LEU A 225 1.10 -21.41 -14.31
C LEU A 225 1.47 -19.94 -14.13
N PHE A 226 2.61 -19.70 -13.48
CA PHE A 226 3.15 -18.36 -13.30
C PHE A 226 3.78 -17.85 -14.61
N VAL A 227 3.30 -16.71 -15.10
CA VAL A 227 3.79 -16.07 -16.32
C VAL A 227 4.24 -14.64 -15.99
N GLN A 228 5.46 -14.30 -16.39
CA GLN A 228 5.95 -12.93 -16.32
C GLN A 228 5.57 -12.18 -17.59
N VAL A 229 4.72 -11.17 -17.46
CA VAL A 229 4.32 -10.31 -18.58
C VAL A 229 5.26 -9.11 -18.75
N PRO A 230 5.35 -8.51 -19.96
CA PRO A 230 6.14 -7.31 -20.19
C PRO A 230 5.70 -6.13 -19.30
N ILE A 231 6.68 -5.34 -18.84
CA ILE A 231 6.43 -4.10 -18.10
C ILE A 231 6.38 -2.89 -19.04
N ILE A 232 7.24 -2.86 -20.06
CA ILE A 232 7.23 -1.83 -21.10
C ILE A 232 6.26 -2.27 -22.19
N THR A 233 5.35 -1.39 -22.59
CA THR A 233 4.31 -1.67 -23.59
C THR A 233 4.13 -0.49 -24.54
N SER A 234 3.68 -0.76 -25.77
CA SER A 234 3.20 0.25 -26.72
C SER A 234 1.67 0.32 -26.77
N THR A 235 0.96 -0.60 -26.12
CA THR A 235 -0.51 -0.70 -26.12
C THR A 235 -1.09 -0.23 -24.80
N ASP A 236 -2.20 0.50 -24.87
CA ASP A 236 -3.02 0.84 -23.72
C ASP A 236 -4.12 -0.21 -23.53
N CYS A 237 -4.17 -0.84 -22.36
CA CYS A 237 -5.19 -1.86 -22.09
C CYS A 237 -6.49 -1.23 -21.57
N GLU A 238 -6.45 -0.05 -20.96
CA GLU A 238 -7.61 0.60 -20.33
C GLU A 238 -8.19 1.73 -21.22
N GLY A 239 -7.42 2.23 -22.20
CA GLY A 239 -7.86 3.18 -23.24
C GLY A 239 -8.09 4.62 -22.78
N ALA A 240 -7.93 4.88 -21.48
CA ALA A 240 -8.14 6.19 -20.86
C ALA A 240 -7.21 6.45 -19.67
N SER A 241 -6.17 5.63 -19.47
CA SER A 241 -5.30 5.74 -18.30
C SER A 241 -4.15 6.73 -18.53
N GLU A 242 -3.87 7.58 -17.55
CA GLU A 242 -2.64 8.38 -17.56
C GLU A 242 -1.44 7.42 -17.36
N ASN A 243 -0.62 7.26 -18.40
CA ASN A 243 0.49 6.31 -18.43
C ASN A 243 1.86 7.00 -18.28
N PHE A 244 2.83 6.34 -17.64
CA PHE A 244 4.21 6.82 -17.62
C PHE A 244 4.88 6.50 -18.95
N GLN A 245 5.30 7.52 -19.70
CA GLN A 245 6.10 7.33 -20.90
C GLN A 245 7.52 6.86 -20.57
N VAL A 246 8.00 5.88 -21.32
CA VAL A 246 9.38 5.36 -21.26
C VAL A 246 10.10 5.80 -22.52
N THR A 247 11.23 6.49 -22.36
CA THR A 247 12.02 7.01 -23.48
C THR A 247 13.50 7.09 -23.11
N THR A 248 14.36 6.90 -24.11
CA THR A 248 15.83 7.11 -23.99
C THR A 248 16.29 8.45 -24.52
N LEU A 249 15.38 9.20 -25.16
CA LEU A 249 15.66 10.51 -25.71
C LEU A 249 15.91 11.50 -24.55
N SER A 250 17.17 11.92 -24.39
CA SER A 250 17.54 12.90 -23.38
C SER A 250 16.98 14.28 -23.76
N GLY A 251 16.30 14.95 -22.81
CA GLY A 251 15.49 16.16 -23.01
C GLY A 251 16.15 17.37 -23.70
N LYS A 252 16.36 17.30 -25.02
CA LYS A 252 16.49 18.48 -25.90
C LYS A 252 15.09 19.00 -26.23
N GLY A 253 14.50 19.64 -25.24
CA GLY A 253 13.25 20.37 -25.36
C GLY A 253 12.68 20.65 -23.99
N LYS A 254 12.61 21.93 -23.60
CA LYS A 254 11.72 22.35 -22.52
C LYS A 254 10.35 21.76 -22.81
N ILE A 255 9.85 20.90 -21.92
CA ILE A 255 8.44 20.54 -21.91
C ILE A 255 7.71 21.79 -21.40
N GLU A 256 7.36 22.68 -22.32
CA GLU A 256 6.22 23.55 -22.08
C GLU A 256 5.02 22.62 -21.90
N ASN A 257 4.22 22.86 -20.85
CA ASN A 257 2.97 22.14 -20.61
C ASN A 257 2.10 22.26 -21.86
N GLN A 258 2.10 21.23 -22.69
CA GLN A 258 1.12 21.03 -23.74
C GLN A 258 0.29 19.84 -23.31
N SER A 259 -0.96 20.11 -22.96
CA SER A 259 -2.03 19.12 -23.02
C SER A 259 -1.96 18.43 -24.38
N THR A 260 -1.90 17.11 -24.38
CA THR A 260 -2.09 16.28 -25.57
C THR A 260 -3.44 16.64 -26.18
N ALA A 261 -3.39 17.46 -27.24
CA ALA A 261 -4.45 17.60 -28.21
C ALA A 261 -3.80 17.17 -29.53
N ASP A 262 -3.99 15.89 -29.83
CA ASP A 262 -3.56 15.29 -31.09
C ASP A 262 -4.23 15.96 -32.29
N ASP A 263 -3.67 15.66 -33.46
CA ASP A 263 -4.03 16.05 -34.82
C ASP A 263 -5.48 15.63 -35.25
N ALA A 264 -6.38 15.40 -34.29
CA ALA A 264 -7.79 15.07 -34.48
C ALA A 264 -8.70 16.31 -34.68
N GLY A 265 -8.22 17.51 -34.32
CA GLY A 265 -9.04 18.73 -34.35
C GLY A 265 -9.60 19.10 -35.72
N GLY A 266 -8.83 18.88 -36.79
CA GLY A 266 -9.28 19.15 -38.16
C GLY A 266 -10.39 18.21 -38.62
N VAL A 267 -10.31 16.93 -38.25
CA VAL A 267 -11.31 15.90 -38.62
C VAL A 267 -12.57 16.04 -37.75
N GLU A 268 -12.43 16.34 -36.47
CA GLU A 268 -13.54 16.52 -35.52
C GLU A 268 -14.40 17.75 -35.87
N LEU A 269 -13.77 18.86 -36.28
CA LEU A 269 -14.46 20.09 -36.66
C LEU A 269 -15.23 19.94 -37.99
N GLU A 270 -14.71 19.12 -38.91
CA GLU A 270 -15.35 18.80 -40.19
C GLU A 270 -16.55 17.85 -40.00
N VAL A 271 -16.43 16.84 -39.13
CA VAL A 271 -17.54 15.95 -38.72
C VAL A 271 -18.65 16.72 -37.98
N MET A 272 -18.30 17.65 -37.08
CA MET A 272 -19.30 18.48 -36.40
C MET A 272 -20.01 19.46 -37.34
N LYS A 273 -19.33 19.96 -38.39
CA LYS A 273 -19.96 20.79 -39.44
C LYS A 273 -21.00 20.01 -40.24
N VAL A 274 -20.71 18.75 -40.59
CA VAL A 274 -21.67 17.85 -41.24
C VAL A 274 -22.87 17.58 -40.33
N SER A 275 -22.65 17.39 -39.02
CA SER A 275 -23.73 17.20 -38.05
C SER A 275 -24.62 18.45 -37.89
N ILE A 276 -24.05 19.67 -37.97
CA ILE A 276 -24.85 20.92 -38.00
C ILE A 276 -25.76 20.96 -39.24
N GLU A 277 -25.27 20.54 -40.41
CA GLU A 277 -26.10 20.51 -41.63
C GLU A 277 -27.26 19.51 -41.51
N GLU A 278 -27.03 18.32 -40.95
CA GLU A 278 -28.08 17.32 -40.71
C GLU A 278 -29.10 17.79 -39.67
N LYS A 279 -28.65 18.34 -38.54
CA LYS A 279 -29.53 18.87 -37.49
C LYS A 279 -30.33 20.09 -37.98
N THR A 280 -29.75 20.90 -38.87
CA THR A 280 -30.46 22.02 -39.51
C THR A 280 -31.60 21.51 -40.40
N LYS A 281 -31.34 20.49 -41.23
CA LYS A 281 -32.39 19.83 -42.04
C LYS A 281 -33.49 19.24 -41.17
N GLN A 282 -33.14 18.60 -40.06
CA GLN A 282 -34.10 18.03 -39.11
C GLN A 282 -34.99 19.11 -38.47
N VAL A 283 -34.42 20.26 -38.08
CA VAL A 283 -35.19 21.40 -37.56
C VAL A 283 -36.12 21.99 -38.64
N GLU A 284 -35.68 22.08 -39.90
CA GLU A 284 -36.52 22.56 -41.01
C GLU A 284 -37.69 21.61 -41.32
N GLU A 285 -37.46 20.30 -41.25
CA GLU A 285 -38.49 19.28 -41.46
C GLU A 285 -39.53 19.27 -40.34
N LEU A 286 -39.09 19.40 -39.08
CA LEU A 286 -39.98 19.55 -37.92
C LEU A 286 -40.79 20.85 -37.95
N LYS A 287 -40.27 21.93 -38.55
CA LYS A 287 -41.02 23.18 -38.76
C LYS A 287 -42.08 23.07 -39.86
N ARG A 288 -41.88 22.21 -40.87
CA ARG A 288 -42.82 22.03 -41.99
C ARG A 288 -43.97 21.08 -41.67
N THR A 289 -43.79 20.17 -40.71
CA THR A 289 -44.73 19.08 -40.42
C THR A 289 -45.76 19.42 -39.33
N ASP A 290 -45.73 20.63 -38.76
CA ASP A 290 -46.56 21.05 -37.61
C ASP A 290 -46.55 20.05 -36.44
N SER A 291 -45.49 19.23 -36.36
CA SER A 291 -45.32 18.15 -35.41
C SER A 291 -44.80 18.65 -34.06
N ASN A 292 -45.08 17.86 -33.02
CA ASN A 292 -44.83 18.08 -31.60
C ASN A 292 -43.88 19.25 -31.25
N LYS A 293 -44.45 20.31 -30.65
CA LYS A 293 -43.72 21.52 -30.23
C LYS A 293 -42.54 21.22 -29.30
N GLU A 294 -42.62 20.16 -28.49
CA GLU A 294 -41.53 19.73 -27.62
C GLU A 294 -40.36 19.12 -28.41
N ALA A 295 -40.65 18.34 -29.44
CA ALA A 295 -39.62 17.76 -30.32
C ALA A 295 -38.91 18.86 -31.14
N LEU A 296 -39.65 19.86 -31.61
CA LEU A 296 -39.07 21.04 -32.27
C LEU A 296 -38.20 21.87 -31.32
N ALA A 297 -38.63 22.07 -30.07
CA ALA A 297 -37.85 22.78 -29.06
C ALA A 297 -36.56 22.03 -28.71
N ALA A 298 -36.61 20.70 -28.57
CA ALA A 298 -35.45 19.85 -28.32
C ALA A 298 -34.46 19.89 -29.49
N ALA A 299 -34.94 19.79 -30.74
CA ALA A 299 -34.10 19.85 -31.93
C ALA A 299 -33.42 21.22 -32.10
N ILE A 300 -34.13 22.32 -31.82
CA ILE A 300 -33.55 23.68 -31.85
C ILE A 300 -32.49 23.85 -30.76
N GLN A 301 -32.73 23.31 -29.56
CA GLN A 301 -31.77 23.38 -28.46
C GLN A 301 -30.51 22.57 -28.76
N ASP A 302 -30.66 21.39 -29.37
CA ASP A 302 -29.55 20.53 -29.77
C ASP A 302 -28.70 21.16 -30.90
N LEU A 303 -29.35 21.73 -31.92
CA LEU A 303 -28.66 22.51 -32.95
C LEU A 303 -27.88 23.69 -32.34
N LYS A 304 -28.49 24.44 -31.41
CA LYS A 304 -27.83 25.56 -30.74
C LYS A 304 -26.61 25.13 -29.93
N LYS A 305 -26.70 24.02 -29.19
CA LYS A 305 -25.56 23.46 -28.43
C LYS A 305 -24.42 23.04 -29.37
N THR A 306 -24.75 22.39 -30.48
CA THR A 306 -23.77 21.91 -31.47
C THR A 306 -23.05 23.08 -32.14
N THR A 307 -23.77 24.12 -32.54
CA THR A 307 -23.20 25.35 -33.14
C THR A 307 -22.31 26.13 -32.17
N GLU A 308 -22.70 26.22 -30.89
CA GLU A 308 -21.89 26.85 -29.84
C GLU A 308 -20.56 26.10 -29.64
N LEU A 309 -20.60 24.77 -29.65
CA LEU A 309 -19.42 23.91 -29.51
C LEU A 309 -18.43 24.11 -30.67
N VAL A 310 -18.92 24.15 -31.91
CA VAL A 310 -18.09 24.42 -33.10
C VAL A 310 -17.48 25.81 -33.04
N SER A 311 -18.23 26.83 -32.63
CA SER A 311 -17.71 28.20 -32.47
C SER A 311 -16.58 28.28 -31.42
N GLN A 312 -16.72 27.56 -30.31
CA GLN A 312 -15.68 27.47 -29.28
C GLN A 312 -14.43 26.72 -29.77
N LEU A 313 -14.59 25.70 -30.60
CA LEU A 313 -13.49 24.96 -31.22
C LEU A 313 -12.77 25.81 -32.29
N GLU A 314 -13.50 26.52 -33.15
CA GLU A 314 -12.93 27.43 -34.16
C GLU A 314 -12.16 28.60 -33.50
N ALA A 315 -12.66 29.12 -32.37
CA ALA A 315 -11.94 30.13 -31.59
C ALA A 315 -10.65 29.59 -30.98
N LYS A 316 -10.64 28.32 -30.53
CA LYS A 316 -9.44 27.62 -30.04
C LYS A 316 -8.43 27.33 -31.16
N GLU A 317 -8.87 26.98 -32.37
CA GLU A 317 -7.97 26.79 -33.52
C GLU A 317 -7.33 28.11 -33.99
N LYS A 318 -8.10 29.20 -34.04
CA LYS A 318 -7.56 30.53 -34.38
C LYS A 318 -6.51 31.01 -33.37
N ALA A 319 -6.69 30.69 -32.08
CA ALA A 319 -5.71 30.96 -31.03
C ALA A 319 -4.42 30.12 -31.13
N LYS A 320 -4.47 28.95 -31.81
CA LYS A 320 -3.31 28.06 -32.06
C LYS A 320 -2.52 28.42 -33.34
N SER A 321 -3.05 29.24 -34.24
CA SER A 321 -2.42 29.54 -35.55
C SER A 321 -1.23 30.54 -35.53
N GLY A 322 -0.66 30.84 -34.36
CA GLY A 322 0.65 31.49 -34.28
C GLY A 322 1.74 30.50 -34.70
N LYS A 323 2.15 30.53 -35.97
CA LYS A 323 3.23 29.70 -36.56
C LYS A 323 4.40 29.45 -35.60
N PRO A 324 4.85 28.19 -35.50
CA PRO A 324 6.13 27.85 -36.12
C PRO A 324 6.08 26.55 -36.95
N THR A 325 6.82 26.60 -38.05
CA THR A 325 7.22 25.48 -38.91
C THR A 325 8.07 24.45 -38.15
N SER A 326 7.72 23.17 -38.18
CA SER A 326 8.66 22.06 -38.47
C SER A 326 7.99 20.67 -38.39
N SER A 327 8.35 19.84 -39.35
CA SER A 327 8.10 18.40 -39.48
C SER A 327 8.80 17.51 -38.42
N GLY A 328 9.10 18.04 -37.23
CA GLY A 328 10.12 17.47 -36.33
C GLY A 328 9.69 16.41 -35.32
N ASN A 329 8.42 15.95 -35.31
CA ASN A 329 7.93 15.05 -34.25
C ASN A 329 7.87 13.56 -34.64
N LYS A 330 7.59 13.23 -35.92
CA LYS A 330 7.66 11.84 -36.41
C LYS A 330 9.09 11.31 -36.43
N ASP A 331 10.05 12.16 -36.79
CA ASP A 331 11.47 11.78 -36.86
C ASP A 331 12.03 11.41 -35.47
N LYS A 332 11.54 12.04 -34.39
CA LYS A 332 12.01 11.77 -33.02
C LYS A 332 11.53 10.43 -32.45
N VAL A 333 10.30 9.99 -32.76
CA VAL A 333 9.78 8.69 -32.26
C VAL A 333 10.53 7.52 -32.90
N SER A 334 10.92 7.65 -34.17
CA SER A 334 11.75 6.66 -34.85
C SER A 334 13.15 6.50 -34.24
N GLU A 335 13.67 7.56 -33.62
CA GLU A 335 15.00 7.59 -32.97
C GLU A 335 14.99 7.07 -31.52
N ASP A 336 13.82 6.83 -30.92
CA ASP A 336 13.74 6.24 -29.57
C ASP A 336 14.06 4.73 -29.59
N PHE A 337 14.32 4.14 -28.42
CA PHE A 337 14.87 2.79 -28.28
C PHE A 337 14.04 1.69 -28.96
N PHE A 338 12.70 1.80 -28.93
CA PHE A 338 11.79 0.83 -29.54
C PHE A 338 11.18 1.32 -30.87
N SER A 339 11.67 2.44 -31.42
CA SER A 339 11.16 3.11 -32.63
C SER A 339 9.64 3.36 -32.64
N CYS A 340 9.02 3.36 -31.47
CA CYS A 340 7.62 3.66 -31.21
C CYS A 340 7.50 4.24 -29.80
N GLN A 341 6.37 4.89 -29.52
CA GLN A 341 6.10 5.39 -28.18
C GLN A 341 5.84 4.22 -27.24
N THR A 342 6.52 4.22 -26.09
CA THR A 342 6.37 3.16 -25.09
C THR A 342 6.06 3.72 -23.72
N PHE A 343 5.43 2.89 -22.90
CA PHE A 343 4.89 3.23 -21.60
C PHE A 343 5.17 2.11 -20.59
N LEU A 344 5.08 2.45 -19.30
CA LEU A 344 4.95 1.45 -18.25
C LEU A 344 3.51 0.93 -18.21
N THR A 345 3.35 -0.38 -18.16
CA THR A 345 2.04 -1.01 -18.27
C THR A 345 1.15 -0.79 -17.04
N VAL A 346 -0.13 -0.54 -17.29
CA VAL A 346 -1.20 -0.51 -16.28
C VAL A 346 -1.73 -1.91 -15.98
N SER A 347 -1.64 -2.84 -16.95
CA SER A 347 -2.13 -4.22 -16.83
C SER A 347 -1.41 -5.17 -17.79
N GLY A 348 -1.22 -6.41 -17.35
CA GLY A 348 -0.69 -7.49 -18.17
C GLY A 348 -1.75 -8.34 -18.85
N CYS A 349 -3.05 -8.02 -18.69
CA CYS A 349 -4.16 -8.91 -19.03
C CYS A 349 -4.15 -9.38 -20.49
N LEU A 350 -3.91 -8.49 -21.46
CA LEU A 350 -3.90 -8.85 -22.88
C LEU A 350 -2.82 -9.89 -23.21
N HIS A 351 -1.62 -9.71 -22.65
CA HIS A 351 -0.53 -10.66 -22.82
C HIS A 351 -0.85 -11.98 -22.11
N LEU A 352 -1.41 -11.91 -20.92
CA LEU A 352 -1.75 -13.08 -20.13
C LEU A 352 -2.81 -13.95 -20.81
N GLU A 353 -3.76 -13.35 -21.53
CA GLU A 353 -4.75 -14.09 -22.31
C GLU A 353 -4.12 -14.90 -23.44
N SER A 354 -3.10 -14.37 -24.13
CA SER A 354 -2.37 -15.15 -25.14
C SER A 354 -1.76 -16.44 -24.56
N TYR A 355 -1.27 -16.38 -23.32
CA TYR A 355 -0.76 -17.55 -22.61
C TYR A 355 -1.89 -18.47 -22.13
N ALA A 356 -3.01 -17.92 -21.66
CA ALA A 356 -4.17 -18.74 -21.26
C ALA A 356 -4.68 -19.59 -22.42
N CYS A 357 -4.75 -19.02 -23.64
CA CYS A 357 -5.13 -19.77 -24.84
C CYS A 357 -4.24 -20.99 -25.12
N ALA A 358 -2.98 -21.00 -24.65
CA ALA A 358 -2.05 -22.11 -24.84
C ALA A 358 -1.90 -23.01 -23.61
N LEU A 359 -2.00 -22.45 -22.41
CA LEU A 359 -1.64 -23.10 -21.13
C LEU A 359 -2.85 -23.37 -20.22
N GLY A 360 -4.05 -22.97 -20.63
CA GLY A 360 -5.28 -23.12 -19.85
C GLY A 360 -5.40 -22.05 -18.78
N LYS A 361 -4.69 -22.20 -17.66
CA LYS A 361 -4.80 -21.31 -16.49
C LYS A 361 -3.45 -20.67 -16.17
N VAL A 362 -3.38 -19.35 -16.17
CA VAL A 362 -2.14 -18.61 -15.96
C VAL A 362 -2.36 -17.42 -15.03
N TYR A 363 -1.31 -17.04 -14.30
CA TYR A 363 -1.31 -15.83 -13.50
C TYR A 363 0.03 -15.10 -13.56
N SER A 364 -0.03 -13.78 -13.44
CA SER A 364 1.10 -12.87 -13.29
C SER A 364 1.03 -12.21 -11.92
N PHE A 365 2.21 -11.90 -11.36
CA PHE A 365 2.36 -11.14 -10.13
C PHE A 365 3.53 -10.20 -10.32
N GLY A 366 3.25 -8.90 -10.41
CA GLY A 366 4.28 -7.90 -10.67
C GLY A 366 3.79 -6.47 -10.50
N PRO A 367 4.68 -5.49 -10.77
CA PRO A 367 4.36 -4.08 -10.65
C PRO A 367 3.50 -3.60 -11.81
N ARG A 368 2.57 -2.69 -11.52
CA ARG A 368 1.73 -1.94 -12.45
C ARG A 368 1.82 -0.46 -12.11
N PHE A 369 1.70 0.38 -13.13
CA PHE A 369 2.01 1.80 -13.01
C PHE A 369 0.86 2.66 -13.47
N ARG A 370 0.51 3.69 -12.71
CA ARG A 370 -0.50 4.69 -13.09
C ARG A 370 0.02 6.09 -12.79
N ALA A 371 -0.02 6.97 -13.78
CA ALA A 371 0.51 8.33 -13.67
C ALA A 371 -0.52 9.34 -13.11
N ASN A 372 -1.43 8.88 -12.25
CA ASN A 372 -2.45 9.72 -11.63
C ASN A 372 -1.82 10.82 -10.75
N LYS A 373 -2.23 12.07 -10.98
CA LYS A 373 -1.77 13.25 -10.24
C LYS A 373 -2.54 13.48 -8.93
N ILE A 374 -3.67 12.81 -8.74
CA ILE A 374 -4.49 12.92 -7.54
C ILE A 374 -3.95 11.94 -6.49
N GLU A 375 -3.53 12.47 -5.34
CA GLU A 375 -3.13 11.62 -4.21
C GLU A 375 -4.36 10.91 -3.62
N SER A 376 -4.26 9.60 -3.43
CA SER A 376 -5.22 8.80 -2.67
C SER A 376 -4.50 7.97 -1.61
N ARG A 377 -5.19 7.69 -0.51
CA ARG A 377 -4.70 6.78 0.54
C ARG A 377 -4.85 5.31 0.15
N LYS A 378 -5.56 5.00 -0.93
CA LYS A 378 -5.85 3.64 -1.37
C LYS A 378 -5.19 3.25 -2.69
N SER A 379 -4.55 4.19 -3.41
CA SER A 379 -3.84 3.92 -4.66
C SER A 379 -2.42 4.45 -4.68
N LEU A 380 -1.53 3.75 -5.40
CA LEU A 380 -0.14 4.14 -5.63
C LEU A 380 0.13 4.32 -7.13
N SER A 381 1.14 5.12 -7.46
CA SER A 381 1.61 5.26 -8.84
C SER A 381 2.41 4.04 -9.30
N GLU A 382 3.04 3.33 -8.38
CA GLU A 382 3.65 2.01 -8.57
C GLU A 382 3.01 1.07 -7.55
N ALA A 383 2.25 0.09 -8.04
CA ALA A 383 1.50 -0.84 -7.21
C ALA A 383 1.77 -2.29 -7.64
N TRP A 384 1.76 -3.22 -6.70
CA TRP A 384 1.82 -4.64 -6.99
C TRP A 384 0.41 -5.19 -7.22
N MET A 385 0.25 -5.95 -8.31
CA MET A 385 -1.02 -6.59 -8.66
C MET A 385 -0.78 -8.05 -9.01
N VAL A 386 -1.81 -8.86 -8.78
CA VAL A 386 -1.90 -10.23 -9.27
C VAL A 386 -2.98 -10.25 -10.34
N GLU A 387 -2.69 -10.79 -11.50
CA GLU A 387 -3.63 -10.88 -12.62
C GLU A 387 -3.67 -12.33 -13.07
N LEU A 388 -4.83 -12.87 -13.39
CA LEU A 388 -4.96 -14.22 -13.93
C LEU A 388 -5.90 -14.26 -15.12
N GLN A 389 -5.70 -15.27 -15.94
CA GLN A 389 -6.60 -15.60 -17.02
C GLN A 389 -6.78 -17.12 -17.08
N MET A 390 -8.03 -17.53 -17.27
CA MET A 390 -8.44 -18.90 -17.48
C MET A 390 -9.06 -19.00 -18.87
N ALA A 391 -8.61 -19.98 -19.67
CA ALA A 391 -9.26 -20.36 -20.91
C ALA A 391 -10.33 -21.42 -20.64
N PHE A 392 -11.33 -21.47 -21.53
CA PHE A 392 -12.53 -22.30 -21.38
C PHE A 392 -13.33 -21.99 -20.11
N SER A 393 -13.40 -20.72 -19.74
CA SER A 393 -14.12 -20.25 -18.55
C SER A 393 -15.10 -19.13 -18.88
N GLU A 394 -16.16 -19.03 -18.08
CA GLU A 394 -17.16 -17.96 -18.11
C GLU A 394 -17.00 -17.04 -16.89
N ILE A 395 -17.84 -16.02 -16.74
CA ILE A 395 -17.66 -15.03 -15.67
C ILE A 395 -17.86 -15.64 -14.28
N GLU A 396 -18.75 -16.62 -14.16
CA GLU A 396 -19.06 -17.35 -12.93
C GLU A 396 -17.81 -18.08 -12.40
N ASP A 397 -17.05 -18.73 -13.29
CA ASP A 397 -15.79 -19.38 -12.91
C ASP A 397 -14.77 -18.40 -12.33
N ALA A 398 -14.71 -17.18 -12.89
CA ALA A 398 -13.81 -16.14 -12.40
C ALA A 398 -14.27 -15.56 -11.05
N VAL A 399 -15.58 -15.44 -10.85
CA VAL A 399 -16.18 -15.05 -9.56
C VAL A 399 -15.90 -16.09 -8.49
N ASP A 400 -16.14 -17.37 -8.77
CA ASP A 400 -15.87 -18.48 -7.85
C ASP A 400 -14.39 -18.54 -7.48
N CYS A 401 -13.51 -18.44 -8.49
CA CYS A 401 -12.07 -18.39 -8.25
C CYS A 401 -11.65 -17.18 -7.40
N ALA A 402 -12.30 -16.02 -7.56
CA ALA A 402 -12.01 -14.82 -6.77
C ALA A 402 -12.44 -15.00 -5.30
N ASP A 403 -13.62 -15.56 -5.06
CA ASP A 403 -14.14 -15.85 -3.72
C ASP A 403 -13.28 -16.89 -2.99
N ASP A 404 -12.98 -18.02 -3.64
CA ASP A 404 -12.12 -19.08 -3.09
C ASP A 404 -10.71 -18.56 -2.78
N PHE A 405 -10.15 -17.73 -3.67
CA PHE A 405 -8.87 -17.10 -3.45
C PHE A 405 -8.86 -16.19 -2.22
N LEU A 406 -9.87 -15.32 -2.06
CA LEU A 406 -9.99 -14.43 -0.91
C LEU A 406 -10.17 -15.21 0.40
N LYS A 407 -10.99 -16.26 0.40
CA LYS A 407 -11.16 -17.15 1.56
C LYS A 407 -9.84 -17.82 1.93
N PHE A 408 -9.14 -18.36 0.94
CA PHE A 408 -7.86 -19.04 1.14
C PHE A 408 -6.81 -18.12 1.76
N ILE A 409 -6.58 -16.93 1.20
CA ILE A 409 -5.54 -16.02 1.70
C ILE A 409 -5.86 -15.47 3.10
N CYS A 410 -7.14 -15.21 3.40
CA CYS A 410 -7.56 -14.77 4.73
C CYS A 410 -7.33 -15.88 5.77
N LYS A 411 -7.73 -17.11 5.45
CA LYS A 411 -7.47 -18.28 6.30
C LYS A 411 -5.97 -18.51 6.51
N TRP A 412 -5.19 -18.45 5.44
CA TRP A 412 -3.74 -18.60 5.50
C TRP A 412 -3.09 -17.61 6.46
N ILE A 413 -3.49 -16.33 6.41
CA ILE A 413 -2.92 -15.31 7.30
C ILE A 413 -3.34 -15.48 8.75
N LEU A 414 -4.58 -15.87 9.00
CA LEU A 414 -5.06 -16.18 10.36
C LEU A 414 -4.22 -17.30 11.00
N GLU A 415 -3.88 -18.33 10.22
CA GLU A 415 -3.11 -19.51 10.66
C GLU A 415 -1.61 -19.25 10.75
N ASN A 416 -1.02 -18.50 9.81
CA ASN A 416 0.44 -18.38 9.65
C ASN A 416 1.05 -17.07 10.19
N SER A 417 0.23 -16.07 10.53
CA SER A 417 0.69 -14.74 10.97
C SER A 417 0.10 -14.30 12.31
N THR A 418 -0.32 -15.24 13.16
CA THR A 418 -1.07 -14.99 14.40
C THR A 418 -0.42 -13.94 15.31
N GLU A 419 0.90 -14.02 15.54
CA GLU A 419 1.58 -13.08 16.45
C GLU A 419 1.67 -11.65 15.88
N ASP A 420 1.86 -11.53 14.56
CA ASP A 420 1.85 -10.25 13.85
C ASP A 420 0.44 -9.63 13.87
N LEU A 421 -0.59 -10.44 13.61
CA LEU A 421 -1.99 -10.03 13.70
C LEU A 421 -2.35 -9.57 15.12
N LYS A 422 -2.06 -10.36 16.16
CA LYS A 422 -2.29 -9.97 17.56
C LYS A 422 -1.64 -8.63 17.91
N PHE A 423 -0.40 -8.42 17.44
CA PHE A 423 0.30 -7.15 17.64
C PHE A 423 -0.42 -5.99 16.95
N LEU A 424 -0.76 -6.13 15.66
CA LEU A 424 -1.43 -5.07 14.90
C LEU A 424 -2.84 -4.82 15.40
N SER A 425 -3.59 -5.85 15.79
CA SER A 425 -4.94 -5.71 16.37
C SER A 425 -4.93 -4.87 17.63
N LYS A 426 -3.93 -5.06 18.49
CA LYS A 426 -3.77 -4.23 19.69
C LYS A 426 -3.31 -2.81 19.38
N ARG A 427 -2.58 -2.60 18.29
CA ARG A 427 -1.83 -1.37 18.02
C ARG A 427 -2.53 -0.40 17.07
N ILE A 428 -3.23 -0.94 16.08
CA ILE A 428 -3.78 -0.24 14.92
C ILE A 428 -5.29 -0.37 14.92
N ASP A 429 -5.80 -1.60 14.85
CA ASP A 429 -7.23 -1.86 14.62
C ASP A 429 -7.65 -3.21 15.21
N ASN A 430 -8.43 -3.17 16.30
CA ASN A 430 -8.85 -4.36 17.03
C ASN A 430 -9.80 -5.28 16.26
N THR A 431 -10.34 -4.83 15.11
CA THR A 431 -11.30 -5.61 14.30
C THR A 431 -10.65 -6.38 13.14
N ILE A 432 -9.32 -6.34 13.00
CA ILE A 432 -8.59 -7.04 11.92
C ILE A 432 -8.94 -8.53 11.86
N VAL A 433 -8.88 -9.23 13.00
CA VAL A 433 -9.12 -10.69 13.05
C VAL A 433 -10.56 -11.00 12.69
N ASP A 434 -11.52 -10.24 13.21
CA ASP A 434 -12.94 -10.43 12.95
C ASP A 434 -13.27 -10.24 11.46
N ARG A 435 -12.68 -9.22 10.81
CA ARG A 435 -12.83 -8.98 9.37
C ARG A 435 -12.22 -10.08 8.51
N LEU A 436 -11.00 -10.53 8.83
CA LEU A 436 -10.37 -11.64 8.12
C LEU A 436 -11.21 -12.92 8.26
N GLN A 437 -11.75 -13.17 9.45
CA GLN A 437 -12.64 -14.31 9.71
C GLN A 437 -13.95 -14.19 8.93
N LEU A 438 -14.50 -12.98 8.82
CA LEU A 438 -15.71 -12.69 8.05
C LEU A 438 -15.54 -13.08 6.58
N ILE A 439 -14.40 -12.76 5.94
CA ILE A 439 -14.13 -13.22 4.58
C ILE A 439 -13.87 -14.73 4.54
N ALA A 440 -13.05 -15.25 5.46
CA ALA A 440 -12.62 -16.65 5.43
C ALA A 440 -13.77 -17.66 5.61
N THR A 441 -14.87 -17.26 6.25
CA THR A 441 -16.02 -18.14 6.56
C THR A 441 -17.36 -17.61 6.08
N GLY A 442 -17.41 -16.38 5.60
CA GLY A 442 -18.64 -15.71 5.21
C GLY A 442 -19.13 -16.07 3.81
N VAL A 443 -20.30 -15.53 3.52
CA VAL A 443 -20.92 -15.55 2.20
C VAL A 443 -20.83 -14.13 1.65
N VAL A 444 -20.56 -14.03 0.35
CA VAL A 444 -20.50 -12.76 -0.38
C VAL A 444 -21.91 -12.37 -0.83
N GLU A 445 -22.22 -11.09 -0.76
CA GLU A 445 -23.47 -10.56 -1.28
C GLU A 445 -23.35 -10.24 -2.78
N TYR A 446 -24.42 -10.42 -3.54
CA TYR A 446 -24.46 -10.11 -4.96
C TYR A 446 -25.40 -8.95 -5.24
N ILE A 447 -24.95 -8.00 -6.05
CA ILE A 447 -25.76 -6.88 -6.51
C ILE A 447 -25.36 -6.49 -7.93
N SER A 448 -26.31 -6.24 -8.82
CA SER A 448 -25.98 -5.66 -10.13
C SER A 448 -25.63 -4.18 -9.99
N TYR A 449 -24.82 -3.64 -10.90
CA TYR A 449 -24.53 -2.20 -10.92
C TYR A 449 -25.82 -1.35 -10.94
N THR A 450 -26.82 -1.77 -11.72
CA THR A 450 -28.11 -1.06 -11.81
C THR A 450 -28.83 -1.03 -10.47
N GLU A 451 -28.94 -2.16 -9.79
CA GLU A 451 -29.54 -2.22 -8.44
C GLU A 451 -28.73 -1.40 -7.44
N ALA A 452 -27.39 -1.38 -7.54
CA ALA A 452 -26.54 -0.57 -6.67
C ALA A 452 -26.81 0.93 -6.86
N ILE A 453 -26.99 1.39 -8.10
CA ILE A 453 -27.36 2.78 -8.40
C ILE A 453 -28.75 3.12 -7.86
N GLU A 454 -29.73 2.24 -8.04
CA GLU A 454 -31.09 2.43 -7.52
C GLU A 454 -31.06 2.54 -5.99
N PHE A 455 -30.40 1.60 -5.32
CA PHE A 455 -30.26 1.60 -3.87
C PHE A 455 -29.59 2.87 -3.35
N LEU A 456 -28.46 3.27 -3.95
CA LEU A 456 -27.71 4.46 -3.53
C LEU A 456 -28.52 5.76 -3.74
N ASN A 457 -29.39 5.81 -4.74
CA ASN A 457 -30.29 6.96 -4.95
C ASN A 457 -31.44 7.04 -3.93
N GLU A 458 -31.80 5.92 -3.30
CA GLU A 458 -32.81 5.87 -2.22
C GLU A 458 -32.25 6.27 -0.85
N VAL A 459 -30.93 6.32 -0.69
CA VAL A 459 -30.26 6.71 0.56
C VAL A 459 -30.54 8.19 0.85
N THR A 460 -31.27 8.45 1.93
CA THR A 460 -31.59 9.83 2.37
C THR A 460 -30.83 10.25 3.62
N GLU A 461 -30.33 9.29 4.42
CA GLU A 461 -29.56 9.59 5.64
C GLU A 461 -28.16 10.13 5.39
N LYS A 462 -27.59 9.91 4.20
CA LYS A 462 -26.23 10.33 3.83
C LYS A 462 -26.25 11.17 2.57
N GLN A 463 -25.55 12.31 2.60
CA GLN A 463 -25.27 13.07 1.39
C GLN A 463 -23.89 12.69 0.86
N PHE A 464 -23.86 12.13 -0.35
CA PHE A 464 -22.63 11.80 -1.05
C PHE A 464 -21.99 13.04 -1.67
N GLU A 465 -20.66 13.08 -1.70
CA GLU A 465 -19.92 14.19 -2.35
C GLU A 465 -20.05 14.14 -3.87
N THR A 466 -20.13 12.92 -4.41
CA THR A 466 -20.27 12.65 -5.84
C THR A 466 -21.71 12.27 -6.19
N LYS A 467 -22.20 12.75 -7.33
CA LYS A 467 -23.53 12.38 -7.82
C LYS A 467 -23.55 10.89 -8.22
N VAL A 468 -24.58 10.19 -7.78
CA VAL A 468 -24.88 8.81 -8.20
C VAL A 468 -25.67 8.88 -9.51
N GLU A 469 -25.11 8.36 -10.59
CA GLU A 469 -25.75 8.38 -11.92
C GLU A 469 -25.40 7.12 -12.71
N TRP A 470 -26.40 6.53 -13.36
CA TRP A 470 -26.20 5.34 -14.18
C TRP A 470 -25.31 5.66 -15.39
N GLY A 471 -24.32 4.82 -15.66
CA GLY A 471 -23.32 5.06 -16.72
C GLY A 471 -22.07 5.79 -16.24
N VAL A 472 -22.03 6.21 -14.96
CA VAL A 472 -20.85 6.81 -14.34
C VAL A 472 -20.24 5.82 -13.35
N SER A 473 -18.90 5.77 -13.28
CA SER A 473 -18.21 4.93 -12.29
C SER A 473 -18.60 5.34 -10.87
N LEU A 474 -18.91 4.36 -10.02
CA LEU A 474 -19.11 4.61 -8.60
C LEU A 474 -17.81 5.12 -7.97
N SER A 475 -17.93 6.10 -7.08
CA SER A 475 -16.78 6.60 -6.34
C SER A 475 -16.41 5.63 -5.21
N GLU A 476 -15.20 5.78 -4.68
CA GLU A 476 -14.75 5.03 -3.51
C GLU A 476 -15.70 5.21 -2.31
N GLU A 477 -16.35 6.37 -2.19
CA GLU A 477 -17.34 6.65 -1.16
C GLU A 477 -18.59 5.78 -1.33
N HIS A 478 -19.10 5.67 -2.56
CA HIS A 478 -20.28 4.86 -2.87
C HIS A 478 -19.99 3.37 -2.62
N GLU A 479 -18.86 2.87 -3.14
CA GLU A 479 -18.42 1.48 -2.96
C GLU A 479 -18.24 1.15 -1.47
N SER A 480 -17.58 2.04 -0.71
CA SER A 480 -17.37 1.84 0.72
C SER A 480 -18.70 1.84 1.47
N TYR A 481 -19.66 2.71 1.13
CA TYR A 481 -20.97 2.74 1.78
C TYR A 481 -21.77 1.44 1.59
N LEU A 482 -21.73 0.84 0.39
CA LEU A 482 -22.31 -0.48 0.13
C LEU A 482 -21.74 -1.56 1.05
N ALA A 483 -20.42 -1.65 1.14
CA ALA A 483 -19.77 -2.71 1.93
C ALA A 483 -19.81 -2.45 3.44
N ASP A 484 -19.62 -1.20 3.88
CA ASP A 484 -19.44 -0.83 5.29
C ASP A 484 -20.76 -0.60 6.03
N GLU A 485 -21.73 0.05 5.41
CA GLU A 485 -22.95 0.49 6.10
C GLU A 485 -24.16 -0.40 5.77
N ILE A 486 -24.33 -0.76 4.50
CA ILE A 486 -25.50 -1.51 4.02
C ILE A 486 -25.33 -3.00 4.31
N TYR A 487 -24.35 -3.63 3.68
CA TYR A 487 -24.20 -5.08 3.71
C TYR A 487 -23.35 -5.58 4.87
N LYS A 488 -22.39 -4.78 5.34
CA LYS A 488 -21.45 -5.11 6.44
C LYS A 488 -20.68 -6.41 6.19
N LYS A 489 -20.50 -6.76 4.92
CA LYS A 489 -19.85 -7.98 4.42
C LYS A 489 -19.32 -7.72 3.00
N PRO A 490 -18.48 -8.60 2.44
CA PRO A 490 -18.04 -8.46 1.05
C PRO A 490 -19.22 -8.45 0.06
N VAL A 491 -19.09 -7.64 -1.00
CA VAL A 491 -20.10 -7.47 -2.04
C VAL A 491 -19.45 -7.70 -3.40
N ILE A 492 -20.06 -8.54 -4.23
CA ILE A 492 -19.76 -8.69 -5.65
C ILE A 492 -20.75 -7.83 -6.43
N MET A 493 -20.23 -6.78 -7.05
CA MET A 493 -20.99 -5.91 -7.93
C MET A 493 -20.74 -6.27 -9.40
N TYR A 494 -21.78 -6.66 -10.14
CA TYR A 494 -21.66 -7.20 -11.50
C TYR A 494 -22.50 -6.45 -12.55
N ASN A 495 -22.28 -6.76 -13.84
CA ASN A 495 -22.96 -6.15 -15.00
C ASN A 495 -22.83 -4.63 -15.08
N HIS A 496 -21.58 -4.17 -15.21
CA HIS A 496 -21.26 -2.75 -15.30
C HIS A 496 -21.60 -2.17 -16.69
N PRO A 497 -21.87 -0.86 -16.82
CA PRO A 497 -22.03 -0.20 -18.11
C PRO A 497 -20.79 -0.35 -18.99
N LYS A 498 -20.98 -0.58 -20.30
CA LYS A 498 -19.86 -0.78 -21.23
C LYS A 498 -18.97 0.45 -21.36
N GLU A 499 -19.49 1.65 -21.12
CA GLU A 499 -18.77 2.92 -21.28
C GLU A 499 -17.66 3.11 -20.25
N ILE A 500 -17.75 2.44 -19.09
CA ILE A 500 -16.81 2.59 -17.97
C ILE A 500 -15.87 1.39 -17.79
N LYS A 501 -15.88 0.44 -18.74
CA LYS A 501 -15.07 -0.78 -18.68
C LYS A 501 -14.24 -0.95 -19.96
N PRO A 502 -13.10 -1.67 -19.89
CA PRO A 502 -12.19 -1.83 -21.02
C PRO A 502 -12.86 -2.47 -22.25
N PHE A 503 -12.35 -2.14 -23.45
CA PHE A 503 -12.86 -2.62 -24.74
C PHE A 503 -12.92 -4.16 -24.86
N TYR A 504 -12.02 -4.85 -24.15
CA TYR A 504 -11.91 -6.31 -24.19
C TYR A 504 -12.94 -7.03 -23.31
N THR A 505 -13.74 -6.31 -22.51
CA THR A 505 -14.77 -6.91 -21.65
C THR A 505 -15.96 -7.36 -22.51
N ARG A 506 -16.44 -8.58 -22.32
CA ARG A 506 -17.54 -9.15 -23.10
C ARG A 506 -18.81 -8.32 -22.97
N LEU A 507 -19.40 -7.93 -24.10
CA LEU A 507 -20.69 -7.23 -24.16
C LEU A 507 -21.83 -8.20 -23.86
N ASN A 508 -22.70 -7.82 -22.92
CA ASN A 508 -23.90 -8.61 -22.60
C ASN A 508 -24.97 -8.46 -23.68
N ASP A 509 -25.96 -9.36 -23.66
CA ASP A 509 -27.02 -9.41 -24.68
C ASP A 509 -27.98 -8.21 -24.60
N ASP A 510 -27.90 -7.41 -23.54
CA ASP A 510 -28.64 -6.14 -23.40
C ASP A 510 -27.98 -4.97 -24.17
N GLU A 511 -26.79 -5.18 -24.74
CA GLU A 511 -25.95 -4.22 -25.47
C GLU A 511 -25.55 -2.95 -24.68
N LYS A 512 -25.85 -2.93 -23.38
CA LYS A 512 -25.64 -1.80 -22.46
C LYS A 512 -24.60 -2.12 -21.40
N THR A 513 -24.61 -3.34 -20.89
CA THR A 513 -23.71 -3.79 -19.83
C THR A 513 -22.66 -4.75 -20.37
N VAL A 514 -21.62 -4.97 -19.59
CA VAL A 514 -20.55 -5.92 -19.87
C VAL A 514 -20.43 -6.94 -18.74
N ALA A 515 -19.97 -8.14 -19.09
CA ALA A 515 -19.64 -9.21 -18.16
C ALA A 515 -18.38 -8.84 -17.36
N ALA A 516 -18.56 -8.00 -16.35
CA ALA A 516 -17.56 -7.60 -15.39
C ALA A 516 -18.12 -7.71 -13.96
N PHE A 517 -17.22 -7.94 -13.01
CA PHE A 517 -17.53 -7.90 -11.58
C PHE A 517 -16.43 -7.18 -10.79
N ASP A 518 -16.80 -6.53 -9.70
CA ASP A 518 -15.88 -5.95 -8.73
C ASP A 518 -16.17 -6.57 -7.35
N VAL A 519 -15.15 -7.06 -6.64
CA VAL A 519 -15.28 -7.54 -5.25
C VAL A 519 -14.89 -6.40 -4.32
N ILE A 520 -15.89 -5.88 -3.61
CA ILE A 520 -15.78 -4.76 -2.69
C ILE A 520 -15.81 -5.32 -1.26
N VAL A 521 -14.81 -4.97 -0.46
CA VAL A 521 -14.74 -5.39 0.93
C VAL A 521 -14.84 -4.20 1.88
N PRO A 522 -15.35 -4.42 3.10
CA PRO A 522 -15.38 -3.37 4.12
C PRO A 522 -14.00 -2.75 4.36
N LYS A 523 -13.96 -1.47 4.75
CA LYS A 523 -12.79 -0.63 5.06
C LYS A 523 -11.89 -0.26 3.88
N VAL A 524 -11.63 -1.17 2.95
CA VAL A 524 -10.71 -0.94 1.83
C VAL A 524 -11.42 -0.60 0.52
N GLY A 525 -12.63 -1.11 0.29
CA GLY A 525 -13.35 -0.95 -0.98
C GLY A 525 -12.97 -2.06 -1.96
N THR A 526 -12.89 -1.74 -3.25
CA THR A 526 -12.62 -2.74 -4.29
C THR A 526 -11.24 -3.40 -4.13
N LEU A 527 -11.20 -4.73 -4.02
CA LEU A 527 -9.98 -5.56 -3.99
C LEU A 527 -9.74 -6.32 -5.29
N ILE A 528 -10.80 -6.81 -5.92
CA ILE A 528 -10.74 -7.58 -7.16
C ILE A 528 -11.59 -6.90 -8.22
N ARG A 529 -11.08 -6.85 -9.45
CA ARG A 529 -11.81 -6.44 -10.64
C ARG A 529 -11.67 -7.55 -11.67
N GLY A 530 -12.78 -8.16 -12.07
CA GLY A 530 -12.79 -9.29 -12.99
C GLY A 530 -13.73 -9.10 -14.16
N SER A 531 -13.50 -9.92 -15.19
CA SER A 531 -14.28 -9.90 -16.42
C SER A 531 -14.19 -11.20 -17.18
N GLN A 532 -15.22 -11.46 -17.99
CA GLN A 532 -15.07 -12.32 -19.16
C GLN A 532 -14.60 -11.47 -20.35
N ASN A 533 -13.64 -11.99 -21.10
CA ASN A 533 -13.10 -11.30 -22.27
C ASN A 533 -13.98 -11.57 -23.49
N GLU A 534 -14.10 -10.57 -24.37
CA GLU A 534 -14.90 -10.63 -25.58
C GLU A 534 -14.25 -11.56 -26.61
N GLU A 535 -14.83 -12.74 -26.80
CA GLU A 535 -14.35 -13.77 -27.73
C GLU A 535 -14.81 -13.51 -29.18
N ARG A 536 -15.85 -12.69 -29.38
CA ARG A 536 -16.42 -12.46 -30.72
C ARG A 536 -15.64 -11.37 -31.45
N PHE A 537 -14.92 -11.78 -32.50
CA PHE A 537 -14.07 -10.89 -33.30
C PHE A 537 -14.74 -9.57 -33.72
N ASN A 538 -15.96 -9.63 -34.27
CA ASN A 538 -16.66 -8.43 -34.75
C ASN A 538 -16.99 -7.46 -33.62
N VAL A 539 -17.43 -7.98 -32.47
CA VAL A 539 -17.78 -7.15 -31.30
C VAL A 539 -16.51 -6.49 -30.75
N LEU A 540 -15.46 -7.27 -30.53
CA LEU A 540 -14.18 -6.75 -30.05
C LEU A 540 -13.59 -5.69 -30.99
N SER A 541 -13.60 -5.94 -32.32
CA SER A 541 -13.13 -4.97 -33.30
C SER A 541 -13.96 -3.69 -33.29
N THR A 542 -15.28 -3.77 -33.13
CA THR A 542 -16.14 -2.59 -33.00
C THR A 542 -15.81 -1.80 -31.74
N ARG A 543 -15.64 -2.48 -30.59
CA ARG A 543 -15.28 -1.84 -29.31
C ARG A 543 -13.95 -1.09 -29.37
N ILE A 544 -12.94 -1.63 -30.06
CA ILE A 544 -11.65 -0.95 -30.30
C ILE A 544 -11.89 0.37 -31.07
N THR A 545 -12.71 0.34 -32.12
CA THR A 545 -13.03 1.54 -32.91
C THR A 545 -13.87 2.56 -32.12
N GLU A 546 -14.87 2.11 -31.36
CA GLU A 546 -15.71 2.96 -30.50
C GLU A 546 -14.88 3.75 -29.47
N MET A 547 -13.81 3.13 -28.94
CA MET A 547 -12.92 3.76 -27.97
C MET A 547 -11.78 4.58 -28.60
N GLY A 548 -11.77 4.76 -29.93
CA GLY A 548 -10.75 5.56 -30.63
C GLY A 548 -9.35 4.94 -30.60
N LEU A 549 -9.24 3.64 -30.36
CA LEU A 549 -7.97 2.93 -30.29
C LEU A 549 -7.45 2.60 -31.70
N ALA A 550 -6.14 2.76 -31.92
CA ALA A 550 -5.49 2.43 -33.19
C ALA A 550 -5.47 0.91 -33.42
N LYS A 551 -6.37 0.43 -34.28
CA LYS A 551 -6.62 -1.02 -34.51
C LYS A 551 -5.34 -1.81 -34.81
N GLU A 552 -4.41 -1.21 -35.55
CA GLU A 552 -3.14 -1.83 -35.94
C GLU A 552 -2.30 -2.25 -34.73
N GLN A 553 -2.40 -1.53 -33.61
CA GLN A 553 -1.69 -1.86 -32.36
C GLN A 553 -2.25 -3.11 -31.66
N TYR A 554 -3.51 -3.45 -31.92
CA TYR A 554 -4.23 -4.56 -31.29
C TYR A 554 -4.43 -5.73 -32.25
N GLU A 555 -3.82 -5.71 -33.43
CA GLU A 555 -4.02 -6.74 -34.45
C GLU A 555 -3.58 -8.13 -33.94
N TRP A 556 -2.47 -8.20 -33.19
CA TRP A 556 -2.02 -9.42 -32.53
C TRP A 556 -3.01 -9.95 -31.48
N TYR A 557 -3.77 -9.05 -30.83
CA TYR A 557 -4.77 -9.42 -29.83
C TYR A 557 -6.07 -9.88 -30.51
N LEU A 558 -6.41 -9.28 -31.65
CA LEU A 558 -7.48 -9.74 -32.53
C LEU A 558 -7.18 -11.11 -33.14
N ASP A 559 -5.91 -11.45 -33.40
CA ASP A 559 -5.51 -12.79 -33.88
C ASP A 559 -5.90 -13.91 -32.91
N LEU A 560 -5.96 -13.63 -31.59
CA LEU A 560 -6.47 -14.59 -30.59
C LEU A 560 -7.94 -14.97 -30.84
N ARG A 561 -8.69 -14.12 -31.56
CA ARG A 561 -10.08 -14.38 -31.95
C ARG A 561 -10.20 -15.01 -33.34
N ARG A 562 -9.18 -14.89 -34.19
CA ARG A 562 -9.16 -15.48 -35.55
C ARG A 562 -8.69 -16.93 -35.55
N HIS A 563 -7.77 -17.28 -34.65
CA HIS A 563 -7.06 -18.56 -34.68
C HIS A 563 -7.35 -19.41 -33.44
N GLY A 564 -8.51 -20.08 -33.44
CA GLY A 564 -8.87 -21.03 -32.37
C GLY A 564 -9.25 -20.33 -31.06
N THR A 565 -10.23 -19.41 -31.13
CA THR A 565 -10.69 -18.65 -29.96
C THR A 565 -11.35 -19.55 -28.91
N ALA A 566 -11.18 -19.18 -27.64
CA ALA A 566 -11.85 -19.77 -26.50
C ALA A 566 -12.46 -18.66 -25.64
N LYS A 567 -13.55 -18.97 -24.92
CA LYS A 567 -14.02 -18.08 -23.85
C LYS A 567 -12.96 -18.03 -22.77
N CYS A 568 -12.63 -16.82 -22.34
CA CYS A 568 -11.59 -16.58 -21.37
C CYS A 568 -12.13 -15.62 -20.31
N SER A 569 -11.95 -15.96 -19.04
CA SER A 569 -12.29 -15.08 -17.92
C SER A 569 -11.13 -14.95 -16.96
N GLY A 570 -11.07 -13.83 -16.26
CA GLY A 570 -9.95 -13.52 -15.41
C GLY A 570 -10.28 -12.40 -14.44
N PHE A 571 -9.33 -12.12 -13.55
CA PHE A 571 -9.43 -10.98 -12.66
C PHE A 571 -8.06 -10.42 -12.28
N THR A 572 -8.09 -9.15 -11.92
CA THR A 572 -7.00 -8.40 -11.34
C THR A 572 -7.27 -8.19 -9.86
N PHE A 573 -6.29 -8.53 -9.05
CA PHE A 573 -6.29 -8.40 -7.61
C PHE A 573 -5.27 -7.37 -7.14
N LEU A 574 -5.75 -6.39 -6.39
CA LEU A 574 -4.97 -5.28 -5.85
C LEU A 574 -4.21 -5.74 -4.60
N PHE A 575 -3.03 -6.33 -4.80
CA PHE A 575 -2.25 -6.95 -3.73
C PHE A 575 -1.89 -5.98 -2.60
N ASP A 576 -1.51 -4.75 -2.92
CA ASP A 576 -1.18 -3.74 -1.89
C ASP A 576 -2.40 -3.35 -1.04
N SER A 577 -3.60 -3.35 -1.63
CA SER A 577 -4.87 -3.11 -0.94
C SER A 577 -5.25 -4.27 -0.01
N LEU A 578 -4.92 -5.51 -0.37
CA LEU A 578 -5.06 -6.65 0.54
C LEU A 578 -4.14 -6.52 1.76
N VAL A 579 -2.89 -6.11 1.56
CA VAL A 579 -1.96 -5.88 2.68
C VAL A 579 -2.52 -4.80 3.60
N LEU A 580 -3.10 -3.74 3.04
CA LEU A 580 -3.81 -2.71 3.79
C LEU A 580 -4.97 -3.32 4.62
N TYR A 581 -5.81 -4.14 3.99
CA TYR A 581 -6.94 -4.82 4.62
C TYR A 581 -6.51 -5.72 5.79
N ALA A 582 -5.53 -6.59 5.56
CA ALA A 582 -5.04 -7.58 6.52
C ALA A 582 -4.25 -6.97 7.69
N THR A 583 -3.78 -5.73 7.55
CA THR A 583 -3.00 -5.03 8.59
C THR A 583 -3.79 -3.94 9.32
N GLY A 584 -4.98 -3.59 8.80
CA GLY A 584 -5.86 -2.57 9.36
C GLY A 584 -5.33 -1.13 9.25
N LEU A 585 -4.28 -0.92 8.46
CA LEU A 585 -3.74 0.41 8.15
C LEU A 585 -4.74 1.22 7.30
N ASP A 586 -4.61 2.55 7.34
CA ASP A 586 -5.52 3.46 6.62
C ASP A 586 -4.90 4.09 5.36
N ASP A 587 -3.61 3.83 5.10
CA ASP A 587 -2.87 4.41 3.97
C ASP A 587 -1.94 3.37 3.34
N VAL A 588 -2.15 3.08 2.06
CA VAL A 588 -1.41 2.07 1.28
C VAL A 588 0.10 2.35 1.21
N ARG A 589 0.52 3.61 1.40
CA ARG A 589 1.94 4.00 1.48
C ARG A 589 2.68 3.33 2.64
N ASP A 590 1.94 2.87 3.65
CA ASP A 590 2.48 2.13 4.78
C ASP A 590 2.43 0.61 4.61
N ALA A 591 1.73 0.12 3.58
CA ALA A 591 1.64 -1.29 3.20
C ALA A 591 2.74 -1.75 2.23
N VAL A 592 3.53 -0.81 1.67
CA VAL A 592 4.65 -1.07 0.76
C VAL A 592 5.98 -0.60 1.36
N PRO A 593 7.14 -1.18 0.96
CA PRO A 593 8.44 -0.76 1.50
C PRO A 593 8.76 0.71 1.20
N PHE A 594 8.73 1.08 -0.08
CA PHE A 594 9.13 2.38 -0.61
C PHE A 594 8.06 2.90 -1.58
N PRO A 595 7.04 3.62 -1.10
CA PRO A 595 5.94 4.05 -1.95
C PRO A 595 6.39 5.04 -3.04
N ARG A 596 5.66 5.04 -4.15
CA ARG A 596 5.72 6.09 -5.19
C ARG A 596 4.38 6.79 -5.26
N SER A 597 4.41 8.11 -5.23
CA SER A 597 3.22 8.95 -5.39
C SER A 597 3.55 10.19 -6.20
N PHE A 598 2.51 10.89 -6.65
CA PHE A 598 2.68 12.17 -7.33
C PHE A 598 3.56 13.12 -6.51
N GLY A 599 4.54 13.74 -7.18
CA GLY A 599 5.53 14.64 -6.55
C GLY A 599 6.56 13.99 -5.63
N LYS A 600 6.52 12.66 -5.40
CA LYS A 600 7.40 11.96 -4.44
C LYS A 600 7.91 10.63 -5.00
N ALA A 601 9.13 10.67 -5.55
CA ALA A 601 9.87 9.48 -6.00
C ALA A 601 11.08 9.14 -5.10
N ASN A 602 11.60 10.14 -4.35
CA ASN A 602 12.72 9.98 -3.44
C ASN A 602 12.22 9.71 -2.01
N ASN A 603 12.96 8.88 -1.28
CA ASN A 603 12.75 8.64 0.16
C ASN A 603 13.87 9.26 0.98
#